data_AF-A0A4Y2LCN2-F1
#
_entry.id   AF-A0A4Y2LCN2-F1
#
_cell.length_a   1.000
_cell.length_b   1.000
_cell.length_c   1.000
_cell.angle_alpha   90.00
_cell.angle_beta   90.00
_cell.angle_gamma   90.00
#
_symmetry.space_group_name_H-M   'P 1'
#
loop_
_entity.id
_entity.type
_entity.pdbx_description
1 polymer ?
#
loop_
_entity_poly.entity_id
_entity_poly.type
_entity_poly.pdbx_seq_one_letter_code
_entity_poly.pdbx_strand_id
1 'polypeptide(L)'
;MKGEIEDLKGEVQRKIIEVKEEVQRKIEKSKGEVQEKIGNLERRISELGERPNYFPASPEFMSSRLTVKSLTFDGKTSWRVFKTQFDVVSSTNGWTDFVKASQLVASL
;
A
#
# COMPACT_ATOMS: atom_id res chain seq x y z
N MET A 1 40.82 22.24 42.93
CA MET A 1 41.20 21.58 41.66
C MET A 1 41.11 20.06 41.69
N LYS A 2 41.98 19.30 42.38
CA LYS A 2 41.99 17.82 42.22
C LYS A 2 40.71 17.12 42.72
N GLY A 3 40.13 17.58 43.83
CA GLY A 3 38.85 17.06 44.35
C GLY A 3 37.63 17.46 43.51
N GLU A 4 37.58 18.72 43.01
CA GLU A 4 36.49 19.19 42.14
C GLU A 4 36.39 18.39 40.83
N ILE A 5 37.54 17.97 40.28
CA ILE A 5 37.57 17.11 39.07
C ILE A 5 36.99 15.72 39.37
N GLU A 6 37.25 15.18 40.56
CA GLU A 6 36.76 13.86 40.97
C GLU A 6 35.24 13.88 41.23
N ASP A 7 34.74 14.95 41.86
CA ASP A 7 33.30 15.19 42.06
C ASP A 7 32.56 15.34 40.72
N LEU A 8 33.10 16.16 39.80
CA LEU A 8 32.54 16.34 38.46
C LEU A 8 32.51 15.01 37.68
N LYS A 9 33.55 14.18 37.82
CA LYS A 9 33.59 12.85 37.20
C LYS A 9 32.48 11.95 37.75
N GLY A 10 32.23 11.97 39.06
CA GLY A 10 31.14 11.24 39.69
C GLY A 10 29.76 11.71 39.23
N GLU A 11 29.56 13.02 39.11
CA GLU A 11 28.31 13.61 38.63
C GLU A 11 28.02 13.24 37.17
N VAL A 12 29.03 13.29 36.30
CA VAL A 12 28.92 12.89 34.89
C VAL A 12 28.56 11.40 34.79
N GLN A 13 29.20 10.53 35.58
CA GLN A 13 28.86 9.10 35.59
C GLN A 13 27.41 8.86 36.02
N ARG A 14 26.92 9.58 37.03
CA ARG A 14 25.52 9.49 37.48
C ARG A 14 24.54 9.92 36.37
N LYS A 15 24.79 11.05 35.70
CA LYS A 15 23.97 11.52 34.57
C LYS A 15 23.95 10.53 33.42
N ILE A 16 25.07 9.87 33.12
CA ILE A 16 25.13 8.83 32.07
C ILE A 16 24.23 7.64 32.42
N ILE A 17 24.22 7.20 33.68
CA ILE A 17 23.36 6.10 34.14
C ILE A 17 21.89 6.50 34.02
N GLU A 18 21.53 7.68 34.51
CA GLU A 18 20.16 8.21 34.45
C GLU A 18 19.64 8.31 33.01
N VAL A 19 20.44 8.89 32.10
CA VAL A 19 20.10 8.99 30.68
C VAL A 19 19.94 7.60 30.06
N LYS A 20 20.81 6.65 30.42
CA LYS A 20 20.74 5.27 29.91
C LYS A 20 19.43 4.60 30.34
N GLU A 21 19.03 4.75 31.60
CA GLU A 21 17.76 4.23 32.11
C GLU A 21 16.55 4.89 31.45
N GLU A 22 16.58 6.21 31.24
CA GLU A 22 15.50 6.94 30.56
C GLU A 22 15.33 6.47 29.11
N VAL A 23 16.43 6.33 28.38
CA VAL A 23 16.43 5.82 27.00
C VAL A 23 15.90 4.39 26.96
N GLN A 24 16.34 3.52 27.87
CA GLN A 24 15.84 2.14 27.94
C GLN A 24 14.34 2.10 28.22
N ARG A 25 13.84 2.94 29.13
CA ARG A 25 12.40 3.05 29.44
C ARG A 25 11.60 3.53 28.22
N LYS A 26 12.11 4.53 27.48
CA LYS A 26 11.48 5.03 26.25
C LYS A 26 11.41 3.94 25.17
N ILE A 27 12.48 3.16 25.01
CA ILE A 27 12.52 2.05 24.05
C ILE A 27 11.45 1.02 24.39
N GLU A 28 11.38 0.56 25.64
CA GLU A 28 10.38 -0.46 26.04
C GLU A 28 8.95 0.05 25.86
N LYS A 29 8.69 1.31 26.23
CA LYS A 29 7.38 1.95 25.99
C LYS A 29 7.03 1.97 24.51
N SER A 30 7.95 2.44 23.67
CA SER A 30 7.73 2.53 22.22
C SER A 30 7.50 1.17 21.57
N LYS A 31 8.20 0.13 22.04
CA LYS A 31 8.02 -1.24 21.60
C LYS A 31 6.61 -1.74 21.91
N GLY A 32 6.11 -1.47 23.12
CA GLY A 32 4.73 -1.80 23.51
C GLY A 32 3.68 -1.12 22.62
N GLU A 33 3.83 0.19 22.37
CA GLU A 33 2.92 0.95 21.49
C GLU A 33 2.92 0.41 20.05
N VAL A 34 4.08 -0.01 19.53
CA VAL A 34 4.18 -0.62 18.20
C VAL A 34 3.51 -1.99 18.18
N GLN A 35 3.73 -2.83 19.19
CA GLN A 35 3.10 -4.14 19.29
C GLN A 35 1.57 -4.04 19.36
N GLU A 36 1.03 -3.08 20.12
CA GLU A 36 -0.41 -2.83 20.19
C GLU A 36 -0.99 -2.41 18.82
N LYS A 37 -0.30 -1.51 18.11
CA LYS A 37 -0.72 -1.08 16.76
C LYS A 37 -0.72 -2.24 15.76
N ILE A 38 0.29 -3.11 15.82
CA ILE A 38 0.37 -4.31 14.97
C ILE A 38 -0.84 -5.22 15.25
N GLY A 39 -1.11 -5.55 16.51
CA GLY A 39 -2.25 -6.40 16.86
C GLY A 39 -3.61 -5.80 16.45
N ASN A 40 -3.75 -4.47 16.52
CA ASN A 40 -4.94 -3.79 16.00
C ASN A 40 -5.10 -3.94 14.49
N LEU A 41 -4.01 -3.80 13.74
CA LEU A 41 -4.02 -3.95 12.28
C LEU A 41 -4.27 -5.39 11.86
N GLU A 42 -3.65 -6.38 12.51
CA GLU A 42 -3.90 -7.80 12.26
C GLU A 42 -5.38 -8.14 12.41
N ARG A 43 -6.01 -7.69 13.50
CA ARG A 43 -7.46 -7.86 13.73
C ARG A 43 -8.30 -7.23 12.61
N ARG A 44 -8.00 -6.00 12.22
CA ARG A 44 -8.73 -5.30 11.15
C ARG A 44 -8.57 -6.00 9.79
N ILE A 45 -7.40 -6.56 9.52
CA ILE A 45 -7.16 -7.36 8.30
C ILE A 45 -8.00 -8.64 8.32
N SER A 46 -8.09 -9.33 9.46
CA SER A 46 -8.96 -10.50 9.62
C SER A 46 -10.43 -10.15 9.37
N GLU A 47 -10.93 -9.05 9.95
CA GLU A 47 -12.30 -8.57 9.74
C GLU A 47 -12.59 -8.23 8.26
N LEU A 48 -11.62 -7.61 7.57
CA LEU A 48 -11.75 -7.29 6.13
C LEU A 48 -11.66 -8.53 5.24
N GLY A 49 -10.87 -9.54 5.61
CA GLY A 49 -10.75 -10.80 4.88
C GLY A 49 -11.97 -11.71 5.05
N GLU A 50 -12.63 -11.66 6.21
CA GLU A 50 -13.86 -12.42 6.49
C GLU A 50 -15.12 -11.78 5.90
N ARG A 51 -15.11 -10.48 5.58
CA ARG A 51 -16.22 -9.86 4.87
C ARG A 51 -16.30 -10.44 3.46
N PRO A 52 -17.34 -11.22 3.11
CA PRO A 52 -17.47 -11.74 1.76
C PRO A 52 -17.58 -10.55 0.82
N ASN A 53 -16.69 -10.46 -0.17
CA ASN A 53 -16.84 -9.58 -1.32
C ASN A 53 -17.99 -10.11 -2.18
N TYR A 54 -19.22 -10.09 -1.66
CA TYR A 54 -20.42 -10.35 -2.44
C TYR A 54 -20.79 -9.06 -3.15
N PHE A 55 -20.06 -8.74 -4.21
CA PHE A 55 -20.69 -7.99 -5.29
C PHE A 55 -21.77 -8.92 -5.84
N PRO A 56 -23.07 -8.54 -5.81
CA PRO A 56 -24.04 -9.31 -6.58
C PRO A 56 -23.56 -9.23 -8.02
N ALA A 57 -23.17 -10.37 -8.59
CA ALA A 57 -22.93 -10.50 -10.01
C ALA A 57 -24.28 -10.26 -10.69
N SER A 58 -24.62 -8.98 -10.90
CA SER A 58 -25.81 -8.57 -11.61
C SER A 58 -25.72 -9.22 -13.00
N PRO A 59 -26.74 -10.00 -13.43
CA PRO A 59 -26.77 -10.63 -14.75
C PRO A 59 -26.58 -9.65 -15.92
N GLU A 60 -26.81 -8.36 -15.67
CA GLU A 60 -26.57 -7.24 -16.59
C GLU A 60 -25.11 -7.15 -17.06
N PHE A 61 -24.12 -7.54 -16.25
CA PHE A 61 -22.70 -7.51 -16.63
C PHE A 61 -22.28 -8.65 -17.56
N MET A 62 -23.04 -9.75 -17.65
CA MET A 62 -22.78 -10.82 -18.63
C MET A 62 -23.35 -10.52 -20.01
N SER A 63 -24.28 -9.58 -20.12
CA SER A 63 -25.03 -9.30 -21.37
C SER A 63 -24.33 -8.34 -22.31
N SER A 64 -23.22 -7.73 -21.90
CA SER A 64 -22.29 -7.10 -22.84
C SER A 64 -21.47 -8.17 -23.54
N ARG A 65 -22.13 -9.04 -24.33
CA ARG A 65 -21.43 -9.82 -25.35
C ARG A 65 -20.61 -8.83 -26.15
N LEU A 66 -19.30 -8.84 -25.91
CA LEU A 66 -18.29 -8.02 -26.55
C LEU A 66 -18.37 -8.25 -28.06
N THR A 67 -19.21 -7.46 -28.71
CA THR A 67 -19.24 -7.35 -30.18
C THR A 67 -18.24 -6.29 -30.65
N VAL A 68 -17.47 -5.72 -29.72
CA VAL A 68 -16.37 -4.82 -30.05
C VAL A 68 -15.14 -5.65 -30.36
N LYS A 69 -14.65 -5.56 -31.60
CA LYS A 69 -13.40 -6.19 -32.02
C LYS A 69 -12.29 -5.76 -31.06
N SER A 70 -11.73 -6.71 -30.31
CA SER A 70 -10.59 -6.49 -29.44
C SER A 70 -9.41 -6.00 -30.28
N LEU A 71 -8.82 -4.86 -29.91
CA LEU A 71 -7.60 -4.35 -30.54
C LEU A 71 -6.42 -5.13 -29.94
N THR A 72 -5.84 -6.08 -30.65
CA THR A 72 -4.71 -6.89 -30.15
C THR A 72 -3.38 -6.16 -30.34
N PHE A 73 -2.54 -6.11 -29.31
CA PHE A 73 -1.16 -5.64 -29.42
C PHE A 73 -0.32 -6.72 -30.10
N ASP A 74 0.12 -6.45 -31.33
CA ASP A 74 0.81 -7.43 -32.17
C ASP A 74 2.33 -7.41 -32.05
N GLY A 75 2.87 -6.52 -31.21
CA GLY A 75 4.31 -6.28 -31.05
C GLY A 75 5.00 -5.66 -32.27
N LYS A 76 4.30 -5.48 -33.40
CA LYS A 76 4.82 -4.83 -34.61
C LYS A 76 4.65 -3.32 -34.53
N THR A 77 3.54 -2.87 -33.93
CA THR A 77 3.29 -1.46 -33.66
C THR A 77 3.89 -1.06 -32.31
N SER A 78 4.42 0.17 -32.21
CA SER A 78 4.97 0.64 -30.94
C SER A 78 3.88 0.82 -29.88
N TRP A 79 4.21 0.61 -28.60
CA TRP A 79 3.29 0.74 -27.47
C TRP A 79 2.56 2.10 -27.41
N ARG A 80 3.23 3.19 -27.82
CA ARG A 80 2.65 4.54 -27.87
C ARG A 80 1.53 4.63 -28.91
N VAL A 81 1.73 4.02 -30.07
CA VAL A 81 0.74 4.01 -31.16
C VAL A 81 -0.47 3.17 -30.73
N PHE A 82 -0.23 2.00 -30.13
CA PHE A 82 -1.27 1.16 -29.57
C PHE A 82 -2.11 1.90 -28.52
N LYS A 83 -1.47 2.56 -27.55
CA LYS A 83 -2.17 3.35 -26.52
C LYS A 83 -3.05 4.46 -27.11
N THR A 84 -2.55 5.15 -28.14
CA THR A 84 -3.32 6.21 -28.81
C THR A 84 -4.57 5.64 -29.50
N GLN A 85 -4.42 4.53 -30.23
CA GLN A 85 -5.55 3.87 -30.88
C GLN A 85 -6.55 3.30 -29.86
N PHE A 86 -6.06 2.72 -28.78
CA PHE A 86 -6.87 2.22 -27.67
C PHE A 86 -7.68 3.34 -27.00
N ASP A 87 -7.05 4.49 -26.73
CA ASP A 87 -7.70 5.64 -26.09
C ASP A 87 -8.75 6.29 -27.03
N VAL A 88 -8.48 6.35 -28.34
CA VAL A 88 -9.47 6.79 -29.35
C VAL A 88 -10.67 5.86 -29.39
N VAL A 89 -10.44 4.55 -29.57
CA VAL A 89 -11.51 3.53 -29.66
C VAL A 89 -12.35 3.46 -28.39
N SER A 90 -11.71 3.55 -27.23
CA SER A 90 -12.43 3.52 -25.95
C SER A 90 -13.28 4.77 -25.73
N SER A 91 -12.82 5.94 -26.18
CA SER A 91 -13.59 7.19 -26.08
C SER A 91 -14.76 7.22 -27.06
N THR A 92 -14.56 6.80 -28.32
CA THR A 92 -15.63 6.74 -29.32
C THR A 92 -16.73 5.76 -28.96
N ASN A 93 -16.38 4.67 -28.27
CA ASN A 93 -17.32 3.65 -27.83
C ASN A 93 -17.88 3.89 -26.41
N GLY A 94 -17.53 5.01 -25.77
CA GLY A 94 -18.02 5.35 -24.43
C GLY A 94 -17.65 4.31 -23.36
N TRP A 95 -16.49 3.65 -23.47
CA TRP A 95 -16.08 2.63 -22.53
C TRP A 95 -15.86 3.21 -21.13
N THR A 96 -16.42 2.55 -20.12
CA THR A 96 -16.12 2.84 -18.71
C THR A 96 -14.69 2.42 -18.36
N ASP A 97 -14.13 2.96 -17.27
CA ASP A 97 -12.78 2.62 -16.84
C ASP A 97 -12.60 1.12 -16.56
N PHE A 98 -13.66 0.45 -16.10
CA PHE A 98 -13.69 -0.99 -15.95
C PHE A 98 -13.52 -1.72 -17.28
N VAL A 99 -14.29 -1.33 -18.31
CA VAL A 99 -14.20 -1.93 -19.65
C VAL A 99 -12.84 -1.65 -20.29
N LYS A 100 -12.29 -0.45 -20.10
CA LYS A 100 -10.92 -0.11 -20.54
C LYS A 100 -9.88 -1.01 -19.87
N ALA A 101 -9.97 -1.24 -18.58
CA ALA A 101 -9.03 -2.10 -17.87
C ALA A 101 -9.12 -3.56 -18.36
N SER A 102 -10.32 -4.11 -18.49
CA SER A 102 -10.50 -5.49 -18.97
C SER A 102 -10.00 -5.69 -20.40
N GLN A 103 -10.29 -4.73 -21.30
CA GLN A 103 -9.83 -4.81 -22.68
C GLN A 103 -8.32 -4.63 -22.80
N LEU A 104 -7.70 -3.74 -22.03
CA LEU A 104 -6.24 -3.57 -22.06
C LEU A 104 -5.52 -4.86 -21.66
N VAL A 105 -6.03 -5.59 -20.66
CA VAL A 105 -5.47 -6.89 -20.25
C VAL A 105 -5.68 -7.96 -21.32
N ALA A 106 -6.84 -7.98 -21.99
CA ALA A 106 -7.13 -8.94 -23.06
C ALA A 106 -6.34 -8.68 -24.37
N SER A 107 -5.86 -7.46 -24.54
CA SER A 107 -5.13 -7.02 -25.73
C SER A 107 -3.62 -7.23 -25.68
N LEU A 108 -3.05 -7.48 -24.50
CA LEU A 108 -1.63 -7.75 -24.27
C LEU A 108 -1.31 -9.24 -24.47
#